data_AF-A0A953PMN6-F1
#
_entry.id   AF-A0A953PMN6-F1
#
_cell.length_a   1.000
_cell.length_b   1.000
_cell.length_c   1.000
_cell.angle_alpha   90.00
_cell.angle_beta   90.00
_cell.angle_gamma   90.00
#
_symmetry.space_group_name_H-M   'P 1'
#
loop_
_entity.id
_entity.type
_entity.pdbx_description
1 polymer ?
#
loop_
_entity_poly.entity_id
_entity_poly.type
_entity_poly.pdbx_seq_one_letter_code
_entity_poly.pdbx_strand_id
1 'polypeptide(L)'
;MTSTRRETLRELKRDLEKVNREASRIMHAIRALQALDGQADTSVTASPKPKAKGALVGLNYPEAAHLVLSKTPPLSVNDLLDQMAKGGCPVSTSKPYRTIYKVLRSHEKDLFERGTGSKWTARKETKS
;
A
#
# COMPACT_ATOMS: atom_id res chain seq x y z
N MET A 1 -26.53 -34.48 6.77
CA MET A 1 -26.35 -33.92 5.41
C MET A 1 -25.59 -32.60 5.47
N THR A 2 -24.26 -32.62 5.62
CA THR A 2 -23.40 -31.42 5.81
C THR A 2 -22.24 -31.31 4.81
N SER A 3 -22.18 -32.19 3.80
CA SER A 3 -21.06 -32.24 2.83
C SER A 3 -20.99 -31.05 1.86
N THR A 4 -22.11 -30.39 1.56
CA THR A 4 -22.17 -29.36 0.51
C THR A 4 -21.38 -28.10 0.84
N ARG A 5 -21.49 -27.54 2.06
CA ARG A 5 -20.85 -26.24 2.38
C ARG A 5 -19.31 -26.29 2.37
N ARG A 6 -18.71 -27.43 2.78
CA ARG A 6 -17.24 -27.61 2.77
C ARG A 6 -16.71 -27.84 1.36
N GLU A 7 -17.51 -28.39 0.46
CA GLU A 7 -17.15 -28.55 -0.95
C GLU A 7 -17.20 -27.20 -1.67
N THR A 8 -18.27 -26.43 -1.49
CA THR A 8 -18.39 -25.08 -2.07
C THR A 8 -17.26 -24.16 -1.62
N LEU A 9 -16.85 -24.23 -0.35
CA LEU A 9 -15.70 -23.46 0.16
C LEU A 9 -14.35 -23.89 -0.46
N ARG A 10 -14.19 -25.18 -0.79
CA ARG A 10 -12.98 -25.68 -1.45
C ARG A 10 -12.93 -25.29 -2.91
N GLU A 11 -14.07 -25.23 -3.58
CA GLU A 11 -14.19 -24.76 -4.97
C GLU A 11 -13.89 -23.26 -5.06
N LEU A 12 -14.55 -22.44 -4.24
CA LEU A 12 -14.30 -20.98 -4.22
C LEU A 12 -12.84 -20.61 -3.95
N LYS A 13 -12.15 -21.38 -3.11
CA LYS A 13 -10.70 -21.18 -2.87
C LYS A 13 -9.86 -21.49 -4.11
N ARG A 14 -10.18 -22.57 -4.83
CA ARG A 14 -9.48 -22.93 -6.07
C ARG A 14 -9.72 -21.90 -7.16
N ASP A 15 -10.94 -21.39 -7.27
CA ASP A 15 -11.29 -20.34 -8.23
C ASP A 15 -10.56 -19.04 -7.91
N LEU A 16 -10.49 -18.66 -6.63
CA LEU A 16 -9.74 -17.49 -6.19
C LEU A 16 -8.24 -17.61 -6.53
N GLU A 17 -7.64 -18.78 -6.33
CA GLU A 17 -6.24 -19.02 -6.71
C GLU A 17 -6.03 -18.99 -8.22
N LYS A 18 -7.01 -19.42 -9.02
CA LYS A 18 -6.96 -19.34 -10.48
C LYS A 18 -7.01 -17.89 -10.95
N VAL A 19 -7.95 -17.10 -10.43
CA VAL A 19 -8.06 -15.66 -10.72
C VAL A 19 -6.78 -14.92 -10.32
N ASN A 20 -6.20 -15.24 -9.16
CA ASN A 20 -4.98 -14.57 -8.70
C ASN A 20 -3.76 -14.88 -9.59
N ARG A 21 -3.68 -16.11 -10.12
CA ARG A 21 -2.65 -16.50 -11.10
C ARG A 21 -2.83 -15.76 -12.42
N GLU A 22 -4.06 -15.64 -12.91
CA GLU A 22 -4.35 -14.90 -14.15
C GLU A 22 -4.06 -13.41 -13.99
N ALA A 23 -4.44 -12.78 -12.87
CA ALA A 23 -4.11 -11.39 -12.56
C ALA A 23 -2.59 -11.15 -12.54
N SER A 24 -1.83 -12.08 -11.96
CA SER A 24 -0.36 -12.02 -11.95
C SER A 24 0.23 -12.09 -13.36
N ARG A 25 -0.30 -13.00 -14.21
CA ARG A 25 0.14 -13.11 -15.62
C ARG A 25 -0.16 -11.84 -16.42
N ILE A 26 -1.35 -11.26 -16.23
CA ILE A 26 -1.73 -10.00 -16.88
C ILE A 26 -0.82 -8.85 -16.44
N MET A 27 -0.52 -8.74 -15.14
CA MET A 27 0.42 -7.74 -14.62
C MET A 27 1.83 -7.87 -15.23
N HIS A 28 2.31 -9.10 -15.41
CA HIS A 28 3.59 -9.34 -16.09
C HIS A 28 3.55 -8.94 -17.56
N ALA A 29 2.46 -9.25 -18.28
CA ALA A 29 2.28 -8.85 -19.68
C ALA A 29 2.22 -7.32 -19.83
N ILE A 30 1.50 -6.62 -18.95
CA ILE A 30 1.44 -5.15 -18.95
C ILE A 30 2.84 -4.54 -18.78
N ARG A 31 3.66 -5.06 -17.84
CA ARG A 31 5.03 -4.57 -17.65
C ARG A 31 5.92 -4.83 -18.86
N ALA A 32 5.78 -5.99 -19.50
CA ALA A 32 6.53 -6.32 -20.71
C ALA A 32 6.12 -5.39 -21.87
N LEU A 33 4.82 -5.12 -22.03
CA LEU A 33 4.32 -4.20 -23.05
C LEU A 33 4.76 -2.75 -22.79
N GLN A 34 4.73 -2.29 -21.53
CA GLN A 34 5.28 -0.97 -21.14
C GLN A 34 6.78 -0.85 -21.40
N ALA A 35 7.54 -1.93 -21.24
CA ALA A 35 8.97 -1.93 -21.54
C ALA A 35 9.24 -1.85 -23.05
N LEU A 36 8.38 -2.45 -23.88
CA LEU A 36 8.46 -2.37 -25.34
C LEU A 36 8.01 -1.00 -25.87
N ASP A 37 6.98 -0.41 -25.27
CA ASP A 37 6.49 0.94 -25.60
C ASP A 37 7.50 2.04 -25.21
N GLY A 38 8.28 1.80 -24.15
CA GLY A 38 9.38 2.68 -23.72
C GLY A 38 10.64 2.63 -24.58
N GLN A 39 10.66 1.86 -25.68
CA GLN A 39 11.84 1.66 -26.53
C GLN A 39 11.78 2.39 -27.88
N ALA A 40 10.77 3.24 -28.11
CA ALA A 40 10.58 3.93 -29.40
C ALA A 40 11.10 5.38 -29.45
N ASP A 41 11.53 6.00 -28.34
CA ASP A 41 11.99 7.40 -28.38
C ASP A 41 13.29 7.66 -27.62
N THR A 42 14.36 7.70 -28.41
CA THR A 42 15.52 8.60 -28.31
C THR A 42 16.47 8.51 -27.12
N SER A 43 17.68 8.05 -27.45
CA SER A 43 18.94 8.65 -27.03
C SER A 43 18.83 10.18 -26.89
N VAL A 44 18.78 10.67 -25.65
CA VAL A 44 19.31 12.00 -25.29
C VAL A 44 19.99 11.86 -23.95
N THR A 45 21.30 12.12 -23.96
CA THR A 45 22.10 12.51 -22.81
C THR A 45 21.35 13.49 -21.91
N ALA A 46 20.82 12.98 -20.80
CA ALA A 46 20.49 13.78 -19.65
C ALA A 46 21.10 13.07 -18.45
N SER A 47 22.06 13.74 -17.79
CA SER A 47 22.52 13.44 -16.44
C SER A 47 21.36 12.90 -15.59
N PRO A 48 21.56 11.90 -14.71
CA PRO A 48 20.48 11.30 -13.96
C PRO A 48 19.78 12.38 -13.13
N LYS A 49 18.73 12.99 -13.69
CA LYS A 49 17.82 13.84 -12.94
C LYS A 49 17.18 12.90 -11.94
N PRO A 50 17.35 13.15 -10.63
CA PRO A 50 16.83 12.25 -9.62
C PRO A 50 15.32 12.17 -9.85
N LYS A 51 14.81 10.97 -10.19
CA LYS A 51 13.38 10.67 -10.09
C LYS A 51 12.96 11.25 -8.75
N ALA A 52 12.03 12.19 -8.75
CA ALA A 52 11.60 12.88 -7.55
C ALA A 52 11.42 11.81 -6.46
N LYS A 53 12.31 11.83 -5.46
CA LYS A 53 12.27 10.88 -4.36
C LYS A 53 10.89 11.11 -3.75
N GLY A 54 9.97 10.16 -3.93
CA GLY A 54 8.66 10.24 -3.29
C GLY A 54 8.90 10.57 -1.82
N ALA A 55 8.12 11.49 -1.25
CA ALA A 55 8.41 12.03 0.08
C ALA A 55 8.49 10.95 1.19
N LEU A 56 8.08 9.71 0.88
CA LEU A 56 8.08 8.55 1.76
C LEU A 56 9.09 7.46 1.36
N VAL A 57 9.90 7.69 0.32
CA VAL A 57 10.93 6.74 -0.15
C VAL A 57 12.02 6.61 0.92
N GLY A 58 12.21 5.40 1.44
CA GLY A 58 13.19 5.09 2.48
C GLY A 58 12.70 5.30 3.91
N LEU A 59 11.47 5.81 4.11
CA LEU A 59 10.86 5.89 5.43
C LEU A 59 10.34 4.52 5.87
N ASN A 60 10.42 4.26 7.18
CA ASN A 60 9.76 3.10 7.77
C ASN A 60 8.23 3.34 7.86
N TYR A 61 7.47 2.26 8.11
CA TYR A 61 6.01 2.34 8.18
C TYR A 61 5.46 3.37 9.17
N PRO A 62 5.92 3.46 10.43
CA PRO A 62 5.39 4.45 11.37
C PRO A 62 5.72 5.89 10.94
N GLU A 63 6.94 6.18 10.48
CA GLU A 63 7.31 7.52 9.99
C GLU A 63 6.49 7.94 8.77
N ALA A 64 6.34 7.02 7.80
CA ALA A 64 5.56 7.29 6.61
C ALA A 64 4.08 7.52 6.93
N ALA A 65 3.50 6.70 7.83
CA ALA A 65 2.13 6.88 8.28
C ALA A 65 1.93 8.20 9.03
N HIS A 66 2.88 8.57 9.90
CA HIS A 66 2.84 9.84 10.63
C HIS A 66 2.93 11.05 9.68
N LEU A 67 3.81 10.98 8.68
CA LEU A 67 3.97 12.07 7.70
C LEU A 67 2.73 12.24 6.81
N VAL A 68 2.04 11.15 6.46
CA VAL A 68 0.77 11.21 5.73
C VAL A 68 -0.34 11.76 6.63
N LEU A 69 -0.49 11.22 7.83
CA LEU A 69 -1.55 11.60 8.76
C LEU A 69 -1.38 12.99 9.37
N SER A 70 -0.18 13.57 9.36
CA SER A 70 0.06 14.96 9.77
C SER A 70 -0.33 15.97 8.68
N LYS A 71 -0.32 15.56 7.41
CA LYS A 71 -0.73 16.40 6.27
C LYS A 71 -2.23 16.31 6.00
N THR A 72 -2.81 15.11 6.09
CA THR A 72 -4.18 14.86 5.65
C THR A 72 -5.03 14.05 6.66
N PRO A 73 -5.12 14.40 7.95
CA PRO A 73 -5.99 13.71 8.91
C PRO A 73 -7.47 14.13 8.79
N PRO A 74 -8.46 13.30 9.16
CA PRO A 74 -8.39 11.89 9.58
C PRO A 74 -8.61 10.89 8.42
N LEU A 75 -7.79 9.83 8.33
CA LEU A 75 -7.87 8.83 7.25
C LEU A 75 -8.24 7.43 7.75
N SER A 76 -8.95 6.66 6.91
CA SER A 76 -9.05 5.22 7.13
C SER A 76 -7.72 4.53 6.81
N VAL A 77 -7.54 3.27 7.24
CA VAL A 77 -6.32 2.50 6.92
C VAL A 77 -6.15 2.30 5.41
N ASN A 78 -7.25 2.15 4.65
CA ASN A 78 -7.17 2.00 3.19
C ASN A 78 -6.71 3.30 2.52
N ASP A 79 -7.27 4.45 2.93
CA ASP A 79 -6.88 5.75 2.39
C ASP A 79 -5.41 6.08 2.74
N LEU A 80 -4.98 5.69 3.94
CA LEU A 80 -3.60 5.83 4.38
C LEU A 80 -2.65 4.99 3.51
N LEU A 81 -3.01 3.74 3.21
CA LEU A 81 -2.22 2.87 2.32
C LEU A 81 -2.09 3.46 0.92
N ASP A 82 -3.18 3.99 0.36
CA ASP A 82 -3.17 4.61 -0.96
C ASP A 82 -2.30 5.86 -1.00
N GLN A 83 -2.36 6.70 0.04
CA GLN A 83 -1.49 7.87 0.21
C GLN A 83 -0.02 7.47 0.37
N MET A 84 0.26 6.41 1.14
CA MET A 84 1.61 5.88 1.33
C MET A 84 2.19 5.33 0.02
N ALA A 85 1.38 4.61 -0.76
CA ALA A 85 1.78 4.11 -2.08
C ALA A 85 2.04 5.24 -3.06
N LYS A 86 1.17 6.27 -3.10
CA LYS A 86 1.37 7.49 -3.91
C LYS A 86 2.64 8.24 -3.53
N GLY A 87 2.98 8.28 -2.24
CA GLY A 87 4.20 8.89 -1.72
C GLY A 87 5.48 8.06 -1.93
N GLY A 88 5.38 6.86 -2.53
CA GLY A 88 6.52 6.00 -2.83
C GLY A 88 6.99 5.11 -1.68
N CYS A 89 6.17 4.93 -0.63
CA CYS A 89 6.47 4.00 0.46
C CYS A 89 6.24 2.55 -0.02
N PRO A 90 7.21 1.63 0.15
CA PRO A 90 7.02 0.23 -0.22
C PRO A 90 6.03 -0.44 0.73
N VAL A 91 4.79 -0.61 0.26
CA VAL A 91 3.74 -1.29 1.01
C VAL A 91 3.83 -2.80 0.81
N SER A 92 3.77 -3.57 1.91
CA SER A 92 3.75 -5.05 1.88
C SER A 92 2.65 -5.57 0.96
N THR A 93 3.01 -6.44 0.01
CA THR A 93 2.08 -6.99 -1.00
C THR A 93 1.16 -8.08 -0.47
N SER A 94 1.52 -8.75 0.63
CA SER A 94 0.76 -9.91 1.12
C SER A 94 -0.37 -9.54 2.07
N LYS A 95 -0.16 -8.57 2.98
CA LYS A 95 -1.13 -8.13 3.99
C LYS A 95 -0.96 -6.65 4.35
N PRO A 96 -1.05 -5.73 3.37
CA PRO A 96 -0.77 -4.30 3.55
C PRO A 96 -1.60 -3.69 4.71
N TYR A 97 -2.90 -3.96 4.70
CA TYR A 97 -3.84 -3.52 5.73
C TYR A 97 -3.44 -3.96 7.13
N ARG A 98 -3.18 -5.26 7.31
CA ARG A 98 -2.86 -5.82 8.64
C ARG A 98 -1.55 -5.27 9.17
N THR A 99 -0.56 -5.06 8.31
CA THR A 99 0.73 -4.48 8.68
C THR A 99 0.55 -3.06 9.19
N ILE A 100 -0.09 -2.19 8.40
CA ILE A 100 -0.31 -0.79 8.81
C ILE A 100 -1.22 -0.69 10.03
N TYR A 101 -2.32 -1.45 10.06
CA TYR A 101 -3.21 -1.46 11.22
C TYR A 101 -2.47 -1.86 12.50
N LYS A 102 -1.56 -2.85 12.43
CA LYS A 102 -0.73 -3.25 13.56
C LYS A 102 0.22 -2.13 13.98
N VAL A 103 0.87 -1.46 13.03
CA VAL A 103 1.75 -0.30 13.30
C VAL A 103 0.97 0.81 14.01
N LEU A 104 -0.18 1.20 13.47
CA LEU A 104 -1.03 2.24 14.06
C LEU A 104 -1.46 1.89 15.49
N ARG A 105 -1.88 0.64 15.73
CA ARG A 105 -2.24 0.15 17.06
C ARG A 105 -1.06 0.08 18.02
N SER A 106 0.11 -0.33 17.55
CA SER A 106 1.33 -0.41 18.37
C SER A 106 1.81 0.97 18.84
N HIS A 107 1.52 2.03 18.07
CA HIS A 107 1.93 3.40 18.38
C HIS A 107 0.74 4.33 18.68
N GLU A 108 -0.43 3.78 19.06
CA GLU A 108 -1.69 4.53 19.30
C GLU A 108 -1.62 5.48 20.52
N LYS A 109 -0.65 5.31 21.41
CA LYS A 109 -0.48 6.22 22.56
C LYS A 109 0.58 7.30 22.31
N ASP A 110 1.51 7.02 21.41
CA ASP A 110 2.73 7.80 21.23
C ASP A 110 2.65 8.69 19.99
N LEU A 111 2.25 8.12 18.84
CA LEU A 111 2.34 8.78 17.52
C LEU A 111 0.98 8.95 16.82
N PHE A 112 0.01 8.10 17.13
CA PHE A 112 -1.27 8.09 16.44
C PHE A 112 -2.42 8.24 17.43
N GLU A 113 -3.58 8.64 16.94
CA GLU A 113 -4.82 8.65 17.71
C GLU A 113 -5.94 8.07 16.86
N ARG A 114 -6.78 7.25 17.49
CA ARG A 114 -7.92 6.63 16.83
C ARG A 114 -9.15 7.51 17.01
N GLY A 115 -9.56 8.16 15.92
CA GLY A 115 -10.78 8.96 15.86
C GLY A 115 -12.05 8.12 15.72
N THR A 116 -13.17 8.81 15.58
CA THR A 116 -14.47 8.20 15.31
C THR A 116 -14.52 7.54 13.94
N GLY A 117 -15.23 6.41 13.82
CA GLY A 117 -15.41 5.72 12.53
C GLY A 117 -14.18 4.95 12.01
N SER A 118 -13.31 4.46 12.89
CA SER A 118 -12.08 3.72 12.52
C SER A 118 -11.06 4.52 11.69
N LYS A 119 -11.12 5.86 11.79
CA LYS A 119 -10.14 6.75 11.18
C LYS A 119 -9.01 7.06 12.16
N TRP A 120 -7.84 7.34 11.62
CA TRP A 120 -6.63 7.62 12.36
C TRP A 120 -6.13 9.03 12.08
N THR A 121 -5.50 9.63 13.08
CA THR A 121 -4.85 10.94 13.03
C THR A 121 -3.43 10.82 13.59
N ALA A 122 -2.52 11.68 13.13
CA ALA A 122 -1.23 11.84 13.78
C ALA A 122 -1.41 12.67 15.04
N ARG A 123 -0.78 12.25 16.14
CA ARG A 123 -0.71 13.05 17.36
C ARG A 123 0.26 14.20 17.11
N LYS A 124 -0.15 15.45 17.33
CA LYS A 124 0.76 16.59 17.26
C LYS A 124 1.73 16.49 18.45
N GLU A 125 3.03 16.59 18.20
CA GLU A 125 3.99 16.82 19.27
C GLU A 125 3.58 18.11 19.98
N THR A 126 3.00 17.98 21.18
CA THR A 126 2.88 19.10 22.09
C THR A 126 4.30 19.42 22.55
N LYS A 127 4.94 20.37 21.88
CA LYS A 127 6.10 21.07 22.44
C LYS A 127 5.60 21.76 23.72
N SER A 128 5.94 21.16 24.86
CA SER A 128 5.95 21.84 26.16
C SER A 128 7.08 22.84 26.21
#